data_AF-A0A6J6DVD4-F1
#
_entry.id   AF-A0A6J6DVD4-F1
#
_cell.length_a   1.000
_cell.length_b   1.000
_cell.length_c   1.000
_cell.angle_alpha   90.00
_cell.angle_beta   90.00
_cell.angle_gamma   90.00
#
_symmetry.space_group_name_H-M   'P 1'
#
loop_
_entity.id
_entity.type
_entity.pdbx_description
1 polymer ?
#
loop_
_entity_poly.entity_id
_entity_poly.type
_entity_poly.pdbx_seq_one_letter_code
_entity_poly.pdbx_strand_id
1 'polypeptide(L)'
;METKEQNVFLRDVRTPEFFRDTTFSLYKKTDVFKATVESMYSGDVDRAMHWTAELHCSGMIDELFEIYLNFYINWINTANPNFPKYFFIRMKEFEIIKKEYQYTPLEIRNNLTSRRILCELTAIMAYSRKRPGVKRPTLKDRMFDLIEVTSHCRAKDTEAVDHIIKPRDPPELIIPINELANAVSHLVQDCENAARWIQWLIEWEKRVIKKERKYECDERDVDQVDPKFYRDIVWLIWDVLKYETRRRRNPLLSEQLNYLFEIYCSNFNGRTKKQKRGLFFVAIMYLTEKVDYSRHVYTDIVSVRRIIENHQEFYKEIKETNATEETYYNVKKIEDEIVRKKEMKANKGKLDEINAQWNDLVSRSKGAGLPVSK
;
A
#
# COMPACT_ATOMS: atom_id res chain seq x y z
N MET A 1 22.63 12.09 -33.62
CA MET A 1 22.89 13.16 -32.64
C MET A 1 22.64 12.58 -31.27
N GLU A 2 23.69 12.16 -30.57
CA GLU A 2 23.60 11.78 -29.16
C GLU A 2 23.38 13.05 -28.34
N THR A 3 22.16 13.30 -27.91
CA THR A 3 21.90 14.24 -26.83
C THR A 3 22.59 13.67 -25.59
N LYS A 4 23.73 14.26 -25.21
CA LYS A 4 24.32 14.04 -23.88
C LYS A 4 23.25 14.37 -22.86
N GLU A 5 22.63 13.35 -22.25
CA GLU A 5 21.81 13.52 -21.06
C GLU A 5 22.68 14.19 -19.98
N GLN A 6 22.57 15.51 -19.85
CA GLN A 6 23.15 16.21 -18.72
C GLN A 6 22.31 15.86 -17.49
N ASN A 7 22.75 14.86 -16.73
CA ASN A 7 22.09 14.47 -15.49
C ASN A 7 22.12 15.65 -14.50
N VAL A 8 20.93 16.13 -14.10
CA VAL A 8 20.80 17.15 -13.07
C VAL A 8 21.13 16.51 -11.72
N PHE A 9 22.36 16.74 -11.25
CA PHE A 9 22.81 16.22 -9.97
C PHE A 9 22.32 17.11 -8.81
N LEU A 10 21.58 16.52 -7.88
CA LEU A 10 21.07 17.16 -6.66
C LEU A 10 22.05 16.93 -5.51
N ARG A 11 22.72 18.01 -5.08
CA ARG A 11 23.54 18.04 -3.88
C ARG A 11 22.70 18.61 -2.74
N ASP A 12 22.51 17.84 -1.69
CA ASP A 12 21.74 18.25 -0.52
C ASP A 12 22.32 17.57 0.72
N VAL A 13 22.49 18.33 1.79
CA VAL A 13 23.08 17.86 3.05
C VAL A 13 22.04 17.49 4.11
N ARG A 14 20.74 17.71 3.82
CA ARG A 14 19.65 17.45 4.76
C ARG A 14 19.46 15.95 4.96
N THR A 15 19.13 15.59 6.19
CA THR A 15 18.96 14.20 6.62
C THR A 15 17.56 13.68 6.33
N PRO A 16 17.32 12.34 6.32
CA PRO A 16 15.97 11.79 6.19
C PRO A 16 14.98 12.31 7.25
N GLU A 17 15.44 12.67 8.46
CA GLU A 17 14.59 13.26 9.48
C GLU A 17 14.03 14.62 9.08
N PHE A 18 14.76 15.39 8.26
CA PHE A 18 14.29 16.67 7.74
C PHE A 18 13.02 16.49 6.92
N PHE A 19 13.01 15.50 6.02
CA PHE A 19 11.90 15.23 5.11
C PHE A 19 10.74 14.46 5.76
N ARG A 20 10.73 14.32 7.10
CA ARG A 20 9.67 13.58 7.78
C ARG A 20 8.29 14.16 7.51
N ASP A 21 8.15 15.49 7.55
CA ASP A 21 6.86 16.19 7.45
C ASP A 21 6.81 17.25 6.34
N THR A 22 7.96 17.51 5.72
CA THR A 22 8.13 18.47 4.63
C THR A 22 8.81 17.83 3.44
N THR A 23 8.76 18.51 2.31
CA THR A 23 9.35 18.09 1.04
C THR A 23 10.61 18.89 0.73
N PHE A 24 11.25 18.59 -0.39
CA PHE A 24 12.50 19.17 -0.84
C PHE A 24 12.42 20.71 -0.90
N SER A 25 11.34 21.23 -1.47
CA SER A 25 10.95 22.64 -1.62
C SER A 25 10.12 23.16 -0.43
N LEU A 26 10.15 22.47 0.71
CA LEU A 26 9.54 22.87 1.98
C LEU A 26 8.00 22.87 2.03
N TYR A 27 7.33 22.27 1.06
CA TYR A 27 5.89 22.05 1.14
C TYR A 27 5.55 20.98 2.16
N LYS A 28 4.41 21.12 2.84
CA LYS A 28 3.87 20.09 3.72
C LYS A 28 3.59 18.80 2.92
N LYS A 29 4.15 17.67 3.37
CA LYS A 29 4.08 16.40 2.62
C LYS A 29 2.64 15.98 2.27
N THR A 30 1.70 16.19 3.19
CA THR A 30 0.29 15.77 3.00
C THR A 30 -0.39 16.54 1.89
N ASP A 31 0.04 17.77 1.64
CA ASP A 31 -0.55 18.63 0.63
C ASP A 31 0.02 18.25 -0.75
N VAL A 32 1.32 17.92 -0.80
CA VAL A 32 1.95 17.37 -2.02
C VAL A 32 1.35 16.01 -2.39
N PHE A 33 1.08 15.12 -1.42
CA PHE A 33 0.37 13.86 -1.70
C PHE A 33 -0.99 14.07 -2.36
N LYS A 34 -1.77 15.03 -1.84
CA LYS A 34 -3.08 15.38 -2.42
C LYS A 34 -2.92 15.96 -3.83
N ALA A 35 -2.02 16.92 -3.99
CA ALA A 35 -1.77 17.56 -5.28
C ALA A 35 -1.28 16.56 -6.35
N THR A 36 -0.46 15.56 -5.96
CA THR A 36 -0.04 14.46 -6.84
C THR A 36 -1.24 13.64 -7.31
N VAL A 37 -2.13 13.25 -6.40
CA VAL A 37 -3.34 12.48 -6.74
C VAL A 37 -4.31 13.30 -7.60
N GLU A 38 -4.54 14.56 -7.25
CA GLU A 38 -5.44 15.46 -7.97
C GLU A 38 -4.97 15.73 -9.40
N SER A 39 -3.66 15.96 -9.59
CA SER A 39 -3.07 16.15 -10.93
C SER A 39 -3.11 14.88 -11.78
N MET A 40 -2.82 13.70 -11.21
CA MET A 40 -3.03 12.43 -11.92
C MET A 40 -4.50 12.21 -12.28
N TYR A 41 -5.43 12.59 -11.40
CA TYR A 41 -6.87 12.45 -11.65
C TYR A 41 -7.38 13.37 -12.76
N SER A 42 -6.96 14.65 -12.76
CA SER A 42 -7.30 15.62 -13.81
C SER A 42 -6.62 15.33 -15.15
N GLY A 43 -5.58 14.48 -15.15
CA GLY A 43 -4.76 14.21 -16.33
C GLY A 43 -3.72 15.31 -16.62
N ASP A 44 -3.50 16.22 -15.68
CA ASP A 44 -2.44 17.23 -15.74
C ASP A 44 -1.09 16.57 -15.44
N VAL A 45 -0.51 16.01 -16.49
CA VAL A 45 0.71 15.19 -16.40
C VAL A 45 1.92 15.97 -15.94
N ASP A 46 2.09 17.22 -16.37
CA ASP A 46 3.27 18.03 -16.04
C ASP A 46 3.23 18.42 -14.56
N ARG A 47 2.07 18.80 -14.05
CA ARG A 47 1.88 19.02 -12.61
C ARG A 47 2.07 17.73 -11.81
N ALA A 48 1.59 16.59 -12.32
CA ALA A 48 1.79 15.30 -11.66
C ALA A 48 3.29 14.92 -11.64
N MET A 49 4.04 15.19 -12.71
CA MET A 49 5.48 14.99 -12.77
C MET A 49 6.22 15.88 -11.77
N HIS A 50 5.86 17.17 -11.71
CA HIS A 50 6.45 18.10 -10.76
C HIS A 50 6.32 17.57 -9.33
N TRP A 51 5.09 17.21 -8.90
CA TRP A 51 4.90 16.67 -7.55
C TRP A 51 5.54 15.30 -7.34
N THR A 52 5.62 14.46 -8.36
CA THR A 52 6.35 13.19 -8.29
C THR A 52 7.84 13.42 -8.06
N ALA A 53 8.45 14.33 -8.82
CA ALA A 53 9.85 14.67 -8.70
C ALA A 53 10.13 15.31 -7.33
N GLU A 54 9.23 16.16 -6.83
CA GLU A 54 9.32 16.77 -5.49
C GLU A 54 9.36 15.71 -4.38
N LEU A 55 8.45 14.74 -4.43
CA LEU A 55 8.42 13.61 -3.50
C LEU A 55 9.65 12.72 -3.61
N HIS A 56 10.13 12.46 -4.82
CA HIS A 56 11.34 11.67 -5.06
C HIS A 56 12.59 12.38 -4.52
N CYS A 57 12.75 13.69 -4.78
CA CYS A 57 13.84 14.52 -4.25
C CYS A 57 13.88 14.53 -2.72
N SER A 58 12.70 14.39 -2.10
CA SER A 58 12.49 14.30 -0.65
C SER A 58 12.73 12.89 -0.07
N GLY A 59 13.03 11.89 -0.91
CA GLY A 59 13.23 10.50 -0.49
C GLY A 59 11.94 9.72 -0.17
N MET A 60 10.76 10.24 -0.54
CA MET A 60 9.45 9.64 -0.23
C MET A 60 9.06 8.55 -1.25
N ILE A 61 9.98 7.63 -1.51
CA ILE A 61 9.86 6.63 -2.57
C ILE A 61 8.77 5.61 -2.25
N ASP A 62 8.73 5.10 -1.01
CA ASP A 62 7.73 4.10 -0.62
C ASP A 62 6.32 4.69 -0.66
N GLU A 63 6.17 5.93 -0.21
CA GLU A 63 4.92 6.67 -0.28
C GLU A 63 4.46 6.91 -1.73
N LEU A 64 5.37 7.17 -2.66
CA LEU A 64 5.04 7.27 -4.09
C LEU A 64 4.47 5.95 -4.63
N PHE A 65 5.11 4.81 -4.36
CA PHE A 65 4.57 3.50 -4.76
C PHE A 65 3.22 3.20 -4.10
N GLU A 66 3.01 3.60 -2.85
CA GLU A 66 1.71 3.51 -2.19
C GLU A 66 0.66 4.41 -2.87
N ILE A 67 1.02 5.64 -3.26
CA ILE A 67 0.16 6.56 -4.01
C ILE A 67 -0.25 5.94 -5.34
N TYR A 68 0.70 5.38 -6.10
CA TYR A 68 0.42 4.72 -7.38
C TYR A 68 -0.53 3.53 -7.23
N LEU A 69 -0.27 2.64 -6.27
CA LEU A 69 -1.12 1.48 -6.04
C LEU A 69 -2.54 1.91 -5.64
N ASN A 70 -2.66 2.87 -4.72
CA ASN A 70 -3.96 3.39 -4.30
C ASN A 70 -4.68 4.12 -5.43
N PHE A 71 -3.97 4.86 -6.28
CA PHE A 71 -4.54 5.53 -7.43
C PHE A 71 -5.09 4.52 -8.43
N TYR A 72 -4.31 3.47 -8.74
CA TYR A 72 -4.74 2.38 -9.59
C TYR A 72 -6.04 1.74 -9.06
N ILE A 73 -6.06 1.34 -7.78
CA ILE A 73 -7.23 0.71 -7.15
C ILE A 73 -8.47 1.60 -7.27
N ASN A 74 -8.35 2.88 -6.92
CA ASN A 74 -9.51 3.76 -6.76
C ASN A 74 -9.99 4.40 -8.07
N TRP A 75 -9.10 4.58 -9.05
CA TRP A 75 -9.38 5.43 -10.21
C TRP A 75 -9.02 4.84 -11.56
N ILE A 76 -8.42 3.64 -11.65
CA ILE A 76 -8.07 3.01 -12.93
C ILE A 76 -8.60 1.57 -13.02
N ASN A 77 -8.20 0.70 -12.09
CA ASN A 77 -8.63 -0.70 -11.96
C ASN A 77 -8.64 -1.46 -13.31
N THR A 78 -9.79 -2.02 -13.71
CA THR A 78 -9.95 -2.80 -14.94
C THR A 78 -10.01 -1.90 -16.19
N ALA A 79 -9.98 -0.58 -16.07
CA ALA A 79 -9.83 0.32 -17.23
C ALA A 79 -8.42 0.22 -17.88
N ASN A 80 -7.41 -0.19 -17.09
CA ASN A 80 -6.07 -0.55 -17.57
C ASN A 80 -5.69 -1.94 -17.03
N PRO A 81 -6.17 -3.01 -17.68
CA PRO A 81 -6.12 -4.35 -17.11
C PRO A 81 -4.74 -5.02 -17.15
N ASN A 82 -3.79 -4.46 -17.90
CA ASN A 82 -2.43 -4.99 -17.98
C ASN A 82 -1.48 -4.27 -17.01
N PHE A 83 -1.98 -3.29 -16.25
CA PHE A 83 -1.21 -2.53 -15.27
C PHE A 83 -0.64 -3.38 -14.11
N PRO A 84 -1.34 -4.39 -13.54
CA PRO A 84 -0.78 -5.18 -12.44
C PRO A 84 0.56 -5.83 -12.78
N LYS A 85 0.65 -6.51 -13.94
CA LYS A 85 1.91 -7.06 -14.45
C LYS A 85 2.99 -5.98 -14.56
N TYR A 86 2.64 -4.89 -15.21
CA TYR A 86 3.56 -3.78 -15.47
C TYR A 86 4.13 -3.19 -14.17
N PHE A 87 3.23 -2.87 -13.24
CA PHE A 87 3.56 -2.28 -11.96
C PHE A 87 4.45 -3.19 -11.13
N PHE A 88 4.16 -4.49 -11.08
CA PHE A 88 4.98 -5.45 -10.37
C PHE A 88 6.41 -5.52 -10.93
N ILE A 89 6.57 -5.55 -12.25
CA ILE A 89 7.89 -5.53 -12.90
C ILE A 89 8.65 -4.26 -12.49
N ARG A 90 8.01 -3.09 -12.57
CA ARG A 90 8.63 -1.81 -12.15
C ARG A 90 8.98 -1.78 -10.67
N MET A 91 8.15 -2.38 -9.80
CA MET A 91 8.48 -2.53 -8.37
C MET A 91 9.74 -3.38 -8.16
N LYS A 92 9.90 -4.49 -8.89
CA LYS A 92 11.09 -5.35 -8.78
C LYS A 92 12.34 -4.69 -9.33
N GLU A 93 12.23 -3.98 -10.46
CA GLU A 93 13.31 -3.15 -10.99
C GLU A 93 13.75 -2.09 -9.97
N PHE A 94 12.78 -1.39 -9.35
CA PHE A 94 13.08 -0.38 -8.34
C PHE A 94 13.67 -0.98 -7.06
N GLU A 95 13.24 -2.18 -6.66
CA GLU A 95 13.81 -2.89 -5.51
C GLU A 95 15.29 -3.25 -5.72
N ILE A 96 15.71 -3.55 -6.95
CA ILE A 96 17.12 -3.74 -7.30
C ILE A 96 17.91 -2.44 -7.08
N ILE A 97 17.36 -1.31 -7.55
CA ILE A 97 17.96 0.02 -7.34
C ILE A 97 18.07 0.31 -5.83
N LYS A 98 17.02 0.07 -5.05
CA LYS A 98 17.07 0.28 -3.59
C LYS A 98 18.21 -0.50 -2.94
N LYS A 99 18.41 -1.77 -3.32
CA LYS A 99 19.52 -2.59 -2.81
C LYS A 99 20.90 -2.04 -3.19
N GLU A 100 21.07 -1.56 -4.41
CA GLU A 100 22.31 -0.94 -4.89
C GLU A 100 22.73 0.25 -4.00
N TYR A 101 21.75 1.06 -3.57
CA TYR A 101 21.96 2.21 -2.70
C TYR A 101 21.74 1.90 -1.21
N GLN A 102 21.81 0.62 -0.80
CA GLN A 102 21.64 0.19 0.59
C GLN A 102 20.37 0.74 1.28
N TYR A 103 19.31 0.93 0.50
CA TYR A 103 18.03 1.52 0.92
C TYR A 103 18.14 2.96 1.43
N THR A 104 19.13 3.74 0.99
CA THR A 104 19.27 5.17 1.31
C THR A 104 18.45 6.02 0.33
N PRO A 105 17.22 6.47 0.66
CA PRO A 105 16.30 7.03 -0.34
C PRO A 105 16.79 8.35 -0.95
N LEU A 106 17.55 9.14 -0.18
CA LEU A 106 18.10 10.42 -0.63
C LEU A 106 19.25 10.27 -1.63
N GLU A 107 19.91 9.11 -1.67
CA GLU A 107 20.95 8.84 -2.68
C GLU A 107 20.31 8.39 -4.01
N ILE A 108 19.24 7.60 -3.92
CA ILE A 108 18.49 7.06 -5.07
C ILE A 108 17.94 8.17 -5.98
N ARG A 109 17.67 9.37 -5.44
CA ARG A 109 17.12 10.49 -6.23
C ARG A 109 18.02 10.97 -7.36
N ASN A 110 19.32 10.63 -7.36
CA ASN A 110 20.26 10.96 -8.44
C ASN A 110 20.43 9.84 -9.47
N ASN A 111 19.82 8.67 -9.24
CA ASN A 111 19.81 7.57 -10.18
C ASN A 111 18.85 7.88 -11.35
N LEU A 112 19.34 7.85 -12.58
CA LEU A 112 18.52 8.17 -13.76
C LEU A 112 17.38 7.16 -13.97
N THR A 113 17.65 5.88 -13.72
CA THR A 113 16.68 4.81 -13.90
C THR A 113 15.53 4.93 -12.91
N SER A 114 15.80 5.28 -11.65
CA SER A 114 14.76 5.52 -10.64
C SER A 114 13.84 6.67 -11.06
N ARG A 115 14.41 7.80 -11.53
CA ARG A 115 13.63 8.94 -12.03
C ARG A 115 12.74 8.53 -13.22
N ARG A 116 13.31 7.81 -14.19
CA ARG A 116 12.56 7.33 -15.37
C ARG A 116 11.39 6.42 -14.99
N ILE A 117 11.60 5.45 -14.08
CA ILE A 117 10.52 4.56 -13.62
C ILE A 117 9.39 5.36 -12.97
N LEU A 118 9.70 6.31 -12.09
CA LEU A 118 8.69 7.11 -11.41
C LEU A 118 7.93 8.02 -12.37
N CYS A 119 8.63 8.71 -13.28
CA CYS A 119 8.00 9.55 -14.30
C CYS A 119 7.11 8.75 -15.24
N GLU A 120 7.55 7.57 -15.65
CA GLU A 120 6.75 6.67 -16.47
C GLU A 120 5.47 6.21 -15.75
N LEU A 121 5.59 5.76 -14.50
CA LEU A 121 4.43 5.36 -13.70
C LEU A 121 3.45 6.51 -13.53
N THR A 122 3.93 7.71 -13.19
CA THR A 122 3.07 8.89 -13.07
C THR A 122 2.36 9.21 -14.40
N ALA A 123 3.04 9.06 -15.54
CA ALA A 123 2.47 9.37 -16.85
C ALA A 123 1.39 8.35 -17.21
N ILE A 124 1.64 7.06 -16.95
CA ILE A 124 0.63 6.01 -17.08
C ILE A 124 -0.60 6.34 -16.23
N MET A 125 -0.42 6.77 -14.98
CA MET A 125 -1.55 7.14 -14.11
C MET A 125 -2.35 8.32 -14.66
N ALA A 126 -1.66 9.39 -15.06
CA ALA A 126 -2.27 10.61 -15.58
C ALA A 126 -3.05 10.37 -16.89
N TYR A 127 -2.51 9.59 -17.82
CA TYR A 127 -3.13 9.34 -19.12
C TYR A 127 -4.12 8.15 -19.15
N SER A 128 -4.05 7.25 -18.17
CA SER A 128 -5.00 6.12 -18.12
C SER A 128 -6.44 6.60 -18.02
N ARG A 129 -7.35 5.88 -18.68
CA ARG A 129 -8.79 6.11 -18.52
C ARG A 129 -9.18 5.99 -17.06
N LYS A 130 -9.87 7.01 -16.54
CA LYS A 130 -10.35 7.02 -15.16
C LYS A 130 -11.63 6.20 -15.05
N ARG A 131 -11.66 5.32 -14.05
CA ARG A 131 -12.81 4.49 -13.70
C ARG A 131 -12.86 4.35 -12.17
N PRO A 132 -13.96 4.77 -11.52
CA PRO A 132 -14.10 4.57 -10.07
C PRO A 132 -14.00 3.09 -9.70
N GLY A 133 -13.23 2.79 -8.66
CA GLY A 133 -13.16 1.46 -8.07
C GLY A 133 -14.42 1.10 -7.27
N VAL A 134 -14.51 -0.16 -6.83
CA VAL A 134 -15.60 -0.60 -5.97
C VAL A 134 -15.55 0.16 -4.63
N LYS A 135 -16.66 0.82 -4.29
CA LYS A 135 -16.79 1.47 -2.98
C LYS A 135 -16.83 0.42 -1.89
N ARG A 136 -16.10 0.67 -0.80
CA ARG A 136 -16.14 -0.19 0.39
C ARG A 136 -17.58 -0.23 0.96
N PRO A 137 -18.21 -1.40 1.04
CA PRO A 137 -19.56 -1.50 1.59
C PRO A 137 -19.62 -1.13 3.07
N THR A 138 -20.68 -0.44 3.49
CA THR A 138 -20.97 -0.21 4.91
C THR A 138 -21.81 -1.36 5.43
N LEU A 139 -21.34 -2.03 6.48
CA LEU A 139 -22.05 -3.17 7.09
C LEU A 139 -22.76 -2.73 8.37
N LYS A 140 -24.00 -3.18 8.55
CA LYS A 140 -24.77 -2.97 9.79
C LYS A 140 -24.42 -4.07 10.81
N ASP A 141 -24.50 -3.77 12.11
CA ASP A 141 -24.14 -4.74 13.16
C ASP A 141 -24.93 -6.04 13.11
N ARG A 142 -26.22 -5.95 12.76
CA ARG A 142 -27.11 -7.11 12.61
C ARG A 142 -26.60 -8.15 11.58
N MET A 143 -25.84 -7.70 10.58
CA MET A 143 -25.26 -8.58 9.57
C MET A 143 -24.17 -9.50 10.10
N PHE A 144 -23.77 -9.36 11.36
CA PHE A 144 -22.82 -10.25 12.04
C PHE A 144 -23.52 -11.21 13.01
N ASP A 145 -24.85 -11.19 13.07
CA ASP A 145 -25.62 -12.25 13.70
C ASP A 145 -25.62 -13.48 12.78
N LEU A 146 -25.01 -14.58 13.24
CA LEU A 146 -24.86 -15.80 12.45
C LEU A 146 -26.23 -16.41 12.05
N ILE A 147 -27.30 -16.13 12.81
CA ILE A 147 -28.67 -16.57 12.49
C ILE A 147 -29.26 -15.71 11.36
N GLU A 148 -28.98 -14.40 11.34
CA GLU A 148 -29.41 -13.52 10.24
C GLU A 148 -28.60 -13.80 8.96
N VAL A 149 -27.33 -14.15 9.09
CA VAL A 149 -26.45 -14.52 7.96
C VAL A 149 -26.95 -15.77 7.24
N THR A 150 -27.29 -16.83 7.98
CA THR A 150 -27.77 -18.09 7.40
C THR A 150 -29.11 -17.92 6.66
N SER A 151 -30.00 -17.04 7.16
CA SER A 151 -31.31 -16.81 6.55
C SER A 151 -31.29 -15.99 5.24
N HIS A 152 -30.16 -15.37 4.88
CA HIS A 152 -30.01 -14.55 3.67
C HIS A 152 -29.02 -15.14 2.64
N CYS A 153 -28.67 -16.43 2.78
CA CYS A 153 -27.78 -17.11 1.85
C CYS A 153 -28.43 -17.26 0.46
N ARG A 154 -27.62 -17.04 -0.58
CA ARG A 154 -28.02 -17.21 -2.00
C ARG A 154 -27.50 -18.51 -2.59
N ALA A 155 -26.40 -19.06 -2.07
CA ALA A 155 -25.84 -20.33 -2.50
C ALA A 155 -26.75 -21.49 -2.05
N LYS A 156 -26.94 -22.48 -2.94
CA LYS A 156 -27.85 -23.62 -2.71
C LYS A 156 -27.20 -24.78 -1.95
N ASP A 157 -25.88 -24.88 -2.04
CA ASP A 157 -25.03 -25.89 -1.42
C ASP A 157 -23.66 -25.28 -1.09
N THR A 158 -22.80 -26.04 -0.40
CA THR A 158 -21.42 -25.63 -0.03
C THR A 158 -20.35 -26.34 -0.85
N GLU A 159 -20.70 -27.09 -1.90
CA GLU A 159 -19.76 -27.94 -2.64
C GLU A 159 -18.63 -27.11 -3.28
N ALA A 160 -18.92 -25.87 -3.63
CA ALA A 160 -17.96 -24.95 -4.24
C ALA A 160 -16.76 -24.63 -3.33
N VAL A 161 -16.87 -24.81 -2.01
CA VAL A 161 -15.83 -24.44 -1.02
C VAL A 161 -15.20 -25.63 -0.32
N ASP A 162 -15.65 -26.86 -0.57
CA ASP A 162 -15.09 -28.07 0.03
C ASP A 162 -13.59 -28.24 -0.27
N HIS A 163 -13.13 -27.71 -1.40
CA HIS A 163 -11.71 -27.72 -1.80
C HIS A 163 -10.90 -26.50 -1.32
N ILE A 164 -11.56 -25.53 -0.66
CA ILE A 164 -10.97 -24.27 -0.21
C ILE A 164 -10.84 -24.24 1.32
N ILE A 165 -11.86 -24.73 2.02
CA ILE A 165 -11.88 -24.83 3.48
C ILE A 165 -10.99 -25.99 3.92
N LYS A 166 -10.16 -25.75 4.92
CA LYS A 166 -9.29 -26.75 5.56
C LYS A 166 -9.82 -27.12 6.96
N PRO A 167 -9.43 -28.28 7.51
CA PRO A 167 -10.01 -28.80 8.77
C PRO A 167 -9.90 -27.88 9.98
N ARG A 168 -8.89 -26.99 10.06
CA ARG A 168 -8.73 -26.05 11.19
C ARG A 168 -9.21 -24.64 10.89
N ASP A 169 -9.86 -24.41 9.75
CA ASP A 169 -10.52 -23.13 9.51
C ASP A 169 -11.73 -22.98 10.45
N PRO A 170 -11.99 -21.78 11.00
CA PRO A 170 -13.16 -21.55 11.83
C PRO A 170 -14.47 -21.88 11.08
N PRO A 171 -15.35 -22.72 11.63
CA PRO A 171 -16.54 -23.22 10.92
C PRO A 171 -17.53 -22.11 10.54
N GLU A 172 -17.57 -21.01 11.29
CA GLU A 172 -18.41 -19.86 10.98
C GLU A 172 -18.01 -19.14 9.68
N LEU A 173 -16.81 -19.41 9.12
CA LEU A 173 -16.37 -18.85 7.84
C LEU A 173 -16.92 -19.60 6.63
N ILE A 174 -17.42 -20.82 6.78
CA ILE A 174 -17.88 -21.67 5.67
C ILE A 174 -18.92 -20.93 4.83
N ILE A 175 -19.96 -20.38 5.47
CA ILE A 175 -21.05 -19.69 4.78
C ILE A 175 -20.57 -18.41 4.07
N PRO A 176 -19.89 -17.45 4.75
CA PRO A 176 -19.35 -16.26 4.09
C PRO A 176 -18.42 -16.56 2.90
N ILE A 177 -17.59 -17.61 3.02
CA ILE A 177 -16.67 -18.01 1.95
C ILE A 177 -17.41 -18.65 0.78
N ASN A 178 -18.44 -19.45 1.05
CA ASN A 178 -19.30 -20.02 0.02
C ASN A 178 -20.08 -18.96 -0.73
N GLU A 179 -20.62 -17.97 -0.02
CA GLU A 179 -21.30 -16.84 -0.64
C GLU A 179 -20.36 -15.97 -1.48
N LEU A 180 -19.11 -15.77 -1.02
CA LEU A 180 -18.08 -15.11 -1.82
C LEU A 180 -17.77 -15.91 -3.10
N ALA A 181 -17.54 -17.22 -2.97
CA ALA A 181 -17.26 -18.11 -4.10
C ALA A 181 -18.40 -18.11 -5.13
N ASN A 182 -19.64 -18.18 -4.66
CA ASN A 182 -20.83 -18.06 -5.50
C ASN A 182 -20.88 -16.70 -6.20
N ALA A 183 -20.66 -15.60 -5.49
CA ALA A 183 -20.71 -14.25 -6.05
C ALA A 183 -19.67 -14.02 -7.17
N VAL A 184 -18.45 -14.54 -7.03
CA VAL A 184 -17.40 -14.40 -8.06
C VAL A 184 -17.49 -15.43 -9.18
N SER A 185 -18.36 -16.44 -9.03
CA SER A 185 -18.50 -17.53 -9.99
C SER A 185 -18.86 -17.04 -11.39
N HIS A 186 -18.48 -17.81 -12.42
CA HIS A 186 -18.82 -17.53 -13.81
C HIS A 186 -20.30 -17.45 -14.12
N LEU A 187 -21.14 -18.04 -13.28
CA LEU A 187 -22.58 -18.04 -13.45
C LEU A 187 -23.23 -16.77 -12.87
N VAL A 188 -22.71 -16.29 -11.73
CA VAL A 188 -23.35 -15.19 -10.99
C VAL A 188 -22.71 -13.84 -11.28
N GLN A 189 -21.38 -13.76 -11.20
CA GLN A 189 -20.61 -12.53 -11.48
C GLN A 189 -21.14 -11.27 -10.76
N ASP A 190 -21.49 -11.38 -9.48
CA ASP A 190 -22.04 -10.28 -8.67
C ASP A 190 -20.92 -9.56 -7.89
N CYS A 191 -20.40 -8.49 -8.50
CA CYS A 191 -19.32 -7.69 -7.93
C CYS A 191 -19.68 -7.06 -6.57
N GLU A 192 -20.91 -6.59 -6.41
CA GLU A 192 -21.34 -5.89 -5.20
C GLU A 192 -21.48 -6.87 -4.03
N ASN A 193 -22.07 -8.03 -4.29
CA ASN A 193 -22.18 -9.09 -3.30
C ASN A 193 -20.80 -9.64 -2.90
N ALA A 194 -19.90 -9.86 -3.87
CA ALA A 194 -18.53 -10.27 -3.59
C ALA A 194 -17.80 -9.25 -2.70
N ALA A 195 -17.92 -7.96 -3.02
CA ALA A 195 -17.33 -6.89 -2.20
C ALA A 195 -17.88 -6.87 -0.77
N ARG A 196 -19.18 -7.15 -0.60
CA ARG A 196 -19.85 -7.22 0.70
C ARG A 196 -19.29 -8.35 1.56
N TRP A 197 -19.11 -9.54 1.00
CA TRP A 197 -18.56 -10.70 1.73
C TRP A 197 -17.09 -10.53 2.09
N ILE A 198 -16.28 -9.97 1.19
CA ILE A 198 -14.89 -9.60 1.52
C ILE A 198 -14.86 -8.59 2.68
N GLN A 199 -15.72 -7.58 2.63
CA GLN A 199 -15.81 -6.59 3.70
C GLN A 199 -16.33 -7.22 5.00
N TRP A 200 -17.23 -8.21 4.94
CA TRP A 200 -17.73 -8.93 6.10
C TRP A 200 -16.61 -9.72 6.77
N LEU A 201 -15.85 -10.51 6.00
CA LEU A 201 -14.73 -11.33 6.49
C LEU A 201 -13.67 -10.47 7.22
N ILE A 202 -13.29 -9.35 6.61
CA ILE A 202 -12.30 -8.43 7.20
C ILE A 202 -12.80 -7.77 8.49
N GLU A 203 -14.09 -7.46 8.62
CA GLU A 203 -14.63 -6.89 9.86
C GLU A 203 -14.92 -7.94 10.92
N TRP A 204 -15.29 -9.16 10.52
CA TRP A 204 -15.50 -10.28 11.43
C TRP A 204 -14.22 -10.59 12.19
N GLU A 205 -13.10 -10.77 11.48
CA GLU A 205 -11.78 -10.98 12.09
C GLU A 205 -11.47 -9.90 13.14
N LYS A 206 -11.67 -8.62 12.80
CA LYS A 206 -11.42 -7.52 13.75
C LYS A 206 -12.30 -7.60 14.99
N ARG A 207 -13.59 -7.96 14.83
CA ARG A 207 -14.54 -8.10 15.95
C ARG A 207 -14.10 -9.23 16.87
N VAL A 208 -13.68 -10.37 16.32
CA VAL A 208 -13.24 -11.53 17.11
C VAL A 208 -11.90 -11.23 17.79
N ILE A 209 -10.90 -10.70 17.07
CA ILE A 209 -9.62 -10.30 17.68
C ILE A 209 -9.82 -9.31 18.83
N LYS A 210 -10.78 -8.38 18.72
CA LYS A 210 -11.09 -7.44 19.82
C LYS A 210 -11.63 -8.14 21.07
N LYS A 211 -12.34 -9.26 20.93
CA LYS A 211 -12.92 -10.03 22.03
C LYS A 211 -11.97 -11.08 22.58
N GLU A 212 -11.34 -11.84 21.69
CA GLU A 212 -10.60 -13.08 21.99
C GLU A 212 -9.08 -12.91 21.87
N ARG A 213 -8.61 -11.72 21.50
CA ARG A 213 -7.20 -11.34 21.27
C ARG A 213 -6.50 -12.05 20.12
N LYS A 214 -7.10 -13.09 19.55
CA LYS A 214 -6.53 -13.90 18.48
C LYS A 214 -7.65 -14.45 17.58
N TYR A 215 -7.37 -14.57 16.29
CA TYR A 215 -8.22 -15.25 15.32
C TYR A 215 -7.33 -15.83 14.24
N GLU A 216 -7.37 -17.15 14.04
CA GLU A 216 -6.49 -17.85 13.11
C GLU A 216 -7.28 -18.82 12.24
N CYS A 217 -6.99 -18.77 10.94
CA CYS A 217 -7.40 -19.79 9.99
C CYS A 217 -6.39 -20.94 9.98
N ASP A 218 -6.72 -22.00 9.25
CA ASP A 218 -5.74 -23.03 8.93
C ASP A 218 -4.61 -22.44 8.07
N GLU A 219 -3.46 -23.08 8.16
CA GLU A 219 -2.21 -22.60 7.58
C GLU A 219 -2.25 -22.68 6.06
N ARG A 220 -1.89 -21.58 5.39
CA ARG A 220 -1.76 -21.48 3.95
C ARG A 220 -0.36 -21.00 3.62
N ASP A 221 0.42 -21.88 2.98
CA ASP A 221 1.79 -21.57 2.61
C ASP A 221 1.81 -20.50 1.51
N VAL A 222 2.58 -19.45 1.77
CA VAL A 222 2.78 -18.32 0.88
C VAL A 222 4.26 -17.97 0.92
N ASP A 223 5.03 -18.54 -0.02
CA ASP A 223 6.51 -18.50 -0.06
C ASP A 223 7.13 -17.13 0.22
N GLN A 224 6.46 -16.04 -0.20
CA GLN A 224 6.98 -14.67 -0.11
C GLN A 224 6.59 -13.93 1.17
N VAL A 225 5.89 -14.59 2.08
CA VAL A 225 5.36 -14.01 3.31
C VAL A 225 5.96 -14.74 4.50
N ASP A 226 6.24 -14.01 5.58
CA ASP A 226 6.70 -14.57 6.85
C ASP A 226 5.67 -15.60 7.38
N PRO A 227 6.08 -16.83 7.73
CA PRO A 227 5.19 -17.90 8.20
C PRO A 227 4.25 -17.51 9.35
N LYS A 228 4.63 -16.53 10.18
CA LYS A 228 3.76 -16.02 11.25
C LYS A 228 2.43 -15.45 10.74
N PHE A 229 2.33 -15.13 9.45
CA PHE A 229 1.12 -14.62 8.82
C PHE A 229 0.32 -15.68 8.05
N TYR A 230 0.77 -16.94 7.95
CA TYR A 230 0.09 -17.98 7.14
C TYR A 230 -1.32 -18.35 7.61
N ARG A 231 -1.70 -17.93 8.82
CA ARG A 231 -3.02 -18.16 9.43
C ARG A 231 -3.98 -16.99 9.28
N ASP A 232 -3.61 -15.97 8.50
CA ASP A 232 -4.44 -14.79 8.28
C ASP A 232 -5.63 -15.08 7.33
N ILE A 233 -6.83 -14.60 7.66
CA ILE A 233 -8.07 -14.82 6.89
C ILE A 233 -7.98 -14.36 5.43
N VAL A 234 -7.08 -13.42 5.14
CA VAL A 234 -6.87 -12.89 3.78
C VAL A 234 -6.44 -13.96 2.78
N TRP A 235 -5.77 -15.02 3.24
CA TRP A 235 -5.34 -16.11 2.37
C TRP A 235 -6.51 -16.98 1.93
N LEU A 236 -7.49 -17.17 2.80
CA LEU A 236 -8.74 -17.86 2.47
C LEU A 236 -9.54 -17.06 1.42
N ILE A 237 -9.54 -15.73 1.50
CA ILE A 237 -10.11 -14.86 0.45
C ILE A 237 -9.37 -15.06 -0.88
N TRP A 238 -8.03 -15.06 -0.86
CA TRP A 238 -7.23 -15.29 -2.06
C TRP A 238 -7.41 -16.68 -2.67
N ASP A 239 -7.61 -17.71 -1.84
CA ASP A 239 -7.88 -19.07 -2.33
C ASP A 239 -9.18 -19.14 -3.12
N VAL A 240 -10.24 -18.47 -2.67
CA VAL A 240 -11.50 -18.35 -3.43
C VAL A 240 -11.26 -17.69 -4.80
N LEU A 241 -10.57 -16.55 -4.81
CA LEU A 241 -10.29 -15.80 -6.04
C LEU A 241 -9.44 -16.61 -7.01
N LYS A 242 -8.39 -17.29 -6.51
CA LYS A 242 -7.51 -18.15 -7.33
C LYS A 242 -8.24 -19.40 -7.82
N TYR A 243 -9.08 -20.01 -7.01
CA TYR A 243 -9.88 -21.16 -7.40
C TYR A 243 -10.78 -20.82 -8.59
N GLU A 244 -11.56 -19.74 -8.49
CA GLU A 244 -12.42 -19.31 -9.60
C GLU A 244 -11.61 -18.93 -10.83
N THR A 245 -10.48 -18.21 -10.65
CA THR A 245 -9.56 -17.85 -11.75
C THR A 245 -9.11 -19.09 -12.54
N ARG A 246 -8.70 -20.16 -11.85
CA ARG A 246 -8.27 -21.42 -12.49
C ARG A 246 -9.42 -22.07 -13.26
N ARG A 247 -10.64 -22.04 -12.72
CA ARG A 247 -11.84 -22.58 -13.40
C ARG A 247 -12.17 -21.86 -14.70
N ARG A 248 -11.89 -20.56 -14.80
CA ARG A 248 -12.11 -19.78 -16.04
C ARG A 248 -11.23 -20.20 -17.21
N ARG A 249 -10.09 -20.88 -16.96
CA ARG A 249 -9.11 -21.27 -17.98
C ARG A 249 -8.73 -20.13 -18.93
N ASN A 250 -8.66 -18.91 -18.41
CA ASN A 250 -8.26 -17.71 -19.15
C ASN A 250 -6.83 -17.33 -18.72
N PRO A 251 -5.83 -17.47 -19.61
CA PRO A 251 -4.44 -17.16 -19.28
C PRO A 251 -4.20 -15.70 -18.93
N LEU A 252 -4.87 -14.76 -19.62
CA LEU A 252 -4.71 -13.32 -19.38
C LEU A 252 -5.27 -12.91 -18.02
N LEU A 253 -6.47 -13.41 -17.67
CA LEU A 253 -7.04 -13.25 -16.34
C LEU A 253 -6.11 -13.83 -15.27
N SER A 254 -5.64 -15.06 -15.48
CA SER A 254 -4.77 -15.76 -14.53
C SER A 254 -3.47 -14.99 -14.30
N GLU A 255 -2.87 -14.46 -15.36
CA GLU A 255 -1.67 -13.64 -15.28
C GLU A 255 -1.90 -12.40 -14.41
N GLN A 256 -2.95 -11.61 -14.69
CA GLN A 256 -3.18 -10.37 -13.94
C GLN A 256 -3.56 -10.63 -12.49
N LEU A 257 -4.36 -11.66 -12.19
CA LEU A 257 -4.70 -12.04 -10.82
C LEU A 257 -3.47 -12.53 -10.03
N ASN A 258 -2.56 -13.25 -10.69
CA ASN A 258 -1.30 -13.64 -10.06
C ASN A 258 -0.46 -12.41 -9.74
N TYR A 259 -0.30 -11.44 -10.66
CA TYR A 259 0.43 -10.21 -10.34
C TYR A 259 -0.24 -9.37 -9.25
N LEU A 260 -1.58 -9.32 -9.18
CA LEU A 260 -2.28 -8.69 -8.05
C LEU A 260 -1.95 -9.39 -6.72
N PHE A 261 -1.90 -10.73 -6.71
CA PHE A 261 -1.49 -11.51 -5.54
C PHE A 261 -0.03 -11.25 -5.14
N GLU A 262 0.88 -11.20 -6.12
CA GLU A 262 2.29 -10.88 -5.92
C GLU A 262 2.51 -9.48 -5.32
N ILE A 263 1.78 -8.48 -5.84
CA ILE A 263 1.78 -7.12 -5.27
C ILE A 263 1.23 -7.15 -3.85
N TYR A 264 0.18 -7.94 -3.57
CA TYR A 264 -0.39 -8.08 -2.23
C TYR A 264 0.62 -8.65 -1.23
N CYS A 265 1.33 -9.71 -1.61
CA CYS A 265 2.32 -10.41 -0.77
C CYS A 265 3.59 -9.59 -0.50
N SER A 266 3.97 -8.70 -1.41
CA SER A 266 5.20 -7.92 -1.28
C SER A 266 5.24 -7.13 0.04
N ASN A 267 6.28 -7.33 0.88
CA ASN A 267 6.42 -6.68 2.19
C ASN A 267 5.17 -6.82 3.09
N PHE A 268 4.54 -8.00 3.10
CA PHE A 268 3.32 -8.25 3.87
C PHE A 268 3.53 -8.13 5.38
N ASN A 269 2.65 -7.37 6.03
CA ASN A 269 2.53 -7.18 7.47
C ASN A 269 1.15 -6.56 7.80
N GLY A 270 0.83 -6.35 9.08
CA GLY A 270 -0.46 -5.78 9.48
C GLY A 270 -0.78 -4.40 8.89
N ARG A 271 0.23 -3.54 8.67
CA ARG A 271 0.05 -2.22 8.02
C ARG A 271 -0.24 -2.39 6.53
N THR A 272 0.57 -3.19 5.83
CA THR A 272 0.41 -3.38 4.38
C THR A 272 -0.84 -4.17 4.03
N LYS A 273 -1.30 -5.11 4.88
CA LYS A 273 -2.62 -5.74 4.80
C LYS A 273 -3.74 -4.70 4.69
N LYS A 274 -3.72 -3.67 5.55
CA LYS A 274 -4.72 -2.59 5.54
C LYS A 274 -4.62 -1.71 4.30
N GLN A 275 -3.41 -1.36 3.87
CA GLN A 275 -3.17 -0.52 2.70
C GLN A 275 -3.59 -1.23 1.39
N LYS A 276 -3.30 -2.53 1.26
CA LYS A 276 -3.48 -3.30 0.03
C LYS A 276 -4.83 -4.01 -0.08
N ARG A 277 -5.72 -3.88 0.90
CA ARG A 277 -7.08 -4.48 0.87
C ARG A 277 -7.87 -4.14 -0.40
N GLY A 278 -7.60 -2.99 -1.01
CA GLY A 278 -8.26 -2.58 -2.25
C GLY A 278 -7.97 -3.51 -3.43
N LEU A 279 -6.89 -4.28 -3.39
CA LEU A 279 -6.57 -5.27 -4.42
C LEU A 279 -7.60 -6.40 -4.49
N PHE A 280 -8.28 -6.73 -3.38
CA PHE A 280 -9.40 -7.66 -3.40
C PHE A 280 -10.54 -7.14 -4.28
N PHE A 281 -10.85 -5.86 -4.15
CA PHE A 281 -11.89 -5.22 -4.93
C PHE A 281 -11.54 -5.13 -6.41
N VAL A 282 -10.27 -4.90 -6.73
CA VAL A 282 -9.81 -5.00 -8.11
C VAL A 282 -9.93 -6.44 -8.62
N ALA A 283 -9.46 -7.43 -7.85
CA ALA A 283 -9.52 -8.85 -8.22
C ALA A 283 -10.95 -9.33 -8.52
N ILE A 284 -11.95 -8.95 -7.70
CA ILE A 284 -13.34 -9.29 -7.99
C ILE A 284 -13.82 -8.60 -9.28
N MET A 285 -13.44 -7.34 -9.56
CA MET A 285 -13.80 -6.68 -10.82
C MET A 285 -13.27 -7.47 -12.03
N TYR A 286 -12.07 -8.05 -11.96
CA TYR A 286 -11.55 -8.91 -13.03
C TYR A 286 -12.38 -10.18 -13.24
N LEU A 287 -13.00 -10.73 -12.19
CA LEU A 287 -13.80 -11.97 -12.23
C LEU A 287 -15.27 -11.73 -12.60
N THR A 288 -15.81 -10.59 -12.20
CA THR A 288 -17.25 -10.29 -12.29
C THR A 288 -17.60 -9.36 -13.44
N GLU A 289 -16.63 -8.72 -14.09
CA GLU A 289 -16.88 -7.75 -15.15
C GLU A 289 -16.26 -8.18 -16.48
N LYS A 290 -16.72 -7.54 -17.57
CA LYS A 290 -16.10 -7.68 -18.88
C LYS A 290 -14.82 -6.85 -18.94
N VAL A 291 -13.68 -7.53 -19.03
CA VAL A 291 -12.35 -6.91 -19.10
C VAL A 291 -11.77 -7.02 -20.52
N ASP A 292 -11.29 -5.90 -21.03
CA ASP A 292 -10.66 -5.80 -22.35
C ASP A 292 -9.13 -5.83 -22.24
N TYR A 293 -8.55 -7.03 -22.28
CA TYR A 293 -7.11 -7.25 -22.16
C TYR A 293 -6.31 -6.82 -23.40
N SER A 294 -6.96 -6.44 -24.50
CA SER A 294 -6.26 -5.95 -25.70
C SER A 294 -5.64 -4.57 -25.50
N ARG A 295 -6.05 -3.86 -24.45
CA ARG A 295 -5.58 -2.51 -24.14
C ARG A 295 -4.13 -2.51 -23.71
N HIS A 296 -3.33 -1.69 -24.37
CA HIS A 296 -1.96 -1.44 -23.96
C HIS A 296 -1.92 -0.65 -22.63
N VAL A 297 -0.88 -0.89 -21.82
CA VAL A 297 -0.68 -0.17 -20.54
C VAL A 297 -0.52 1.33 -20.77
N TYR A 298 0.27 1.72 -21.76
CA TYR A 298 0.31 3.08 -22.28
C TYR A 298 -0.94 3.37 -23.12
N THR A 299 -1.83 4.22 -22.60
CA THR A 299 -2.96 4.74 -23.40
C THR A 299 -2.48 5.75 -24.45
N ASP A 300 -1.46 6.55 -24.12
CA ASP A 300 -0.79 7.47 -25.04
C ASP A 300 0.73 7.25 -24.99
N ILE A 301 1.22 6.31 -25.79
CA ILE A 301 2.64 5.92 -25.80
C ILE A 301 3.57 7.06 -26.25
N VAL A 302 3.10 7.94 -27.13
CA VAL A 302 3.90 9.06 -27.66
C VAL A 302 4.11 10.09 -26.55
N SER A 303 3.05 10.48 -25.87
CA SER A 303 3.15 11.44 -24.76
C SER A 303 3.93 10.87 -23.58
N VAL A 304 3.74 9.59 -23.24
CA VAL A 304 4.53 8.92 -22.19
C VAL A 304 6.01 8.95 -22.54
N ARG A 305 6.38 8.59 -23.77
CA ARG A 305 7.78 8.61 -24.21
C ARG A 305 8.38 10.02 -24.10
N ARG A 306 7.65 11.05 -24.55
CA ARG A 306 8.08 12.44 -24.43
C ARG A 306 8.34 12.85 -22.97
N ILE A 307 7.50 12.42 -22.03
CA ILE A 307 7.70 12.69 -20.60
C ILE A 307 8.97 11.99 -20.09
N ILE A 308 9.18 10.72 -20.47
CA ILE A 308 10.38 9.97 -20.09
C ILE A 308 11.63 10.62 -20.67
N GLU A 309 11.61 11.13 -21.89
CA GLU A 309 12.77 11.80 -22.51
C GLU A 309 13.10 13.13 -21.82
N ASN A 310 12.08 13.87 -21.36
CA ASN A 310 12.25 15.19 -20.74
C ASN A 310 12.22 15.18 -19.20
N HIS A 311 12.25 14.00 -18.58
CA HIS A 311 12.05 13.85 -17.13
C HIS A 311 13.02 14.69 -16.27
N GLN A 312 14.22 14.97 -16.77
CA GLN A 312 15.24 15.76 -16.07
C GLN A 312 14.83 17.22 -15.83
N GLU A 313 14.01 17.81 -16.70
CA GLU A 313 13.62 19.22 -16.59
C GLU A 313 12.84 19.48 -15.29
N PHE A 314 12.00 18.54 -14.85
CA PHE A 314 11.28 18.65 -13.57
C PHE A 314 12.23 18.68 -12.36
N TYR A 315 13.32 17.90 -12.40
CA TYR A 315 14.33 17.90 -11.33
C TYR A 315 15.20 19.17 -11.36
N LYS A 316 15.41 19.72 -12.56
CA LYS A 316 16.10 21.01 -12.75
C LYS A 316 15.30 22.15 -12.12
N GLU A 317 14.01 22.23 -12.42
CA GLU A 317 13.10 23.24 -11.86
C GLU A 317 13.08 23.20 -10.32
N ILE A 318 12.94 22.00 -9.74
CA ILE A 318 12.98 21.80 -8.28
C ILE A 318 14.32 22.27 -7.70
N LYS A 319 15.45 21.94 -8.36
CA LYS A 319 16.78 22.36 -7.92
C LYS A 319 16.92 23.88 -7.90
N GLU A 320 16.45 24.55 -8.96
CA GLU A 320 16.53 26.00 -9.10
C GLU A 320 15.66 26.72 -8.05
N THR A 321 14.46 26.21 -7.79
CA THR A 321 13.57 26.75 -6.75
C THR A 321 14.17 26.64 -5.35
N ASN A 322 15.01 25.64 -5.10
CA ASN A 322 15.66 25.43 -3.81
C ASN A 322 16.96 26.22 -3.59
N ALA A 323 17.45 26.95 -4.60
CA ALA A 323 18.72 27.68 -4.52
C ALA A 323 18.59 29.12 -3.95
N THR A 324 17.46 29.47 -3.34
CA THR A 324 17.21 30.83 -2.85
C THR A 324 17.67 31.05 -1.41
N GLU A 325 17.97 32.31 -1.05
CA GLU A 325 18.34 32.69 0.33
C GLU A 325 17.21 32.42 1.33
N GLU A 326 15.96 32.66 0.92
CA GLU A 326 14.77 32.40 1.74
C GLU A 326 14.65 30.90 2.06
N THR A 327 14.85 30.03 1.07
CA THR A 327 14.85 28.58 1.28
C THR A 327 15.94 28.18 2.27
N TYR A 328 17.15 28.71 2.13
CA TYR A 328 18.26 28.41 3.04
C TYR A 328 17.94 28.80 4.49
N TYR A 329 17.37 29.99 4.71
CA TYR A 329 16.95 30.44 6.04
C TYR A 329 15.88 29.50 6.65
N ASN A 330 14.88 29.13 5.85
CA ASN A 330 13.80 28.25 6.31
C ASN A 330 14.30 26.83 6.61
N VAL A 331 15.26 26.30 5.83
CA VAL A 331 15.93 25.02 6.11
C VAL A 331 16.60 25.07 7.48
N LYS A 332 17.43 26.10 7.74
CA LYS A 332 18.14 26.23 9.02
C LYS A 332 17.17 26.28 10.21
N LYS A 333 16.06 27.01 10.07
CA LYS A 333 15.02 27.08 11.10
C LYS A 333 14.41 25.70 11.42
N ILE A 334 14.14 24.89 10.39
CA ILE A 334 13.59 23.54 10.56
C ILE A 334 14.64 22.61 11.22
N GLU A 335 15.90 22.70 10.80
CA GLU A 335 16.99 21.92 11.40
C GLU A 335 17.15 22.24 12.90
N ASP A 336 17.15 23.52 13.26
CA ASP A 336 17.19 23.98 14.66
C ASP A 336 15.99 23.42 15.46
N GLU A 337 14.80 23.40 14.87
CA GLU A 337 13.60 22.81 15.50
C GLU A 337 13.74 21.29 15.70
N ILE A 338 14.31 20.58 14.73
CA ILE A 338 14.58 19.14 14.83
C ILE A 338 15.58 18.87 15.96
N VAL A 339 16.65 19.64 16.06
CA VAL A 339 17.65 19.53 17.13
C VAL A 339 16.99 19.75 18.49
N ARG A 340 16.24 20.85 18.66
CA ARG A 340 15.50 21.13 19.90
C ARG A 340 14.54 20.01 20.29
N LYS A 341 13.79 19.46 19.32
CA LYS A 341 12.90 18.31 19.56
C LYS A 341 13.65 17.05 20.02
N LYS A 342 14.83 16.80 19.46
CA LYS A 342 15.69 15.67 19.88
C LYS A 342 16.19 15.85 21.31
N GLU A 343 16.68 17.05 21.66
CA GLU A 343 17.14 17.37 23.02
C GLU A 343 16.03 17.25 24.06
N MET A 344 14.84 17.79 23.77
CA MET A 344 13.68 17.66 24.66
C MET A 344 13.30 16.18 24.90
N LYS A 345 13.32 15.36 23.84
CA LYS A 345 13.02 13.92 23.96
C LYS A 345 14.08 13.18 24.78
N ALA A 346 15.36 13.52 24.60
CA ALA A 346 16.46 12.92 25.38
C ALA A 346 16.36 13.27 26.87
N ASN A 347 16.06 14.53 27.19
CA ASN A 347 15.88 14.96 28.58
C ASN A 347 14.68 14.28 29.25
N LYS A 348 13.58 14.11 28.53
CA LYS A 348 12.41 13.37 29.03
C LYS A 348 12.76 11.91 29.35
N GLY A 349 13.50 11.23 28.46
CA GLY A 349 13.94 9.85 28.68
C GLY A 349 14.79 9.69 29.94
N LYS A 350 15.74 10.61 30.18
CA LYS A 350 16.55 10.62 31.41
C LYS A 350 15.70 10.80 32.67
N LEU A 351 14.69 11.67 32.62
CA LEU A 351 13.79 11.88 33.75
C LEU A 351 12.94 10.63 34.03
N ASP A 352 12.46 9.96 33.00
CA ASP A 352 11.70 8.71 33.11
C ASP A 352 12.57 7.58 33.72
N GLU A 353 13.86 7.50 33.37
CA GLU A 353 14.83 6.55 33.97
C GLU A 353 15.07 6.84 35.45
N ILE A 354 15.29 8.11 35.83
CA ILE A 354 15.47 8.50 37.24
C ILE A 354 14.22 8.16 38.05
N ASN A 355 13.04 8.44 37.52
CA ASN A 355 11.78 8.11 38.19
C ASN A 355 11.60 6.59 38.35
N ALA A 356 11.98 5.80 37.34
CA ALA A 356 11.95 4.34 37.45
C ALA A 356 12.91 3.81 38.53
N GLN A 357 14.14 4.34 38.60
CA GLN A 357 15.11 4.00 39.64
C GLN A 357 14.62 4.38 41.04
N TRP A 358 14.03 5.57 41.19
CA TRP A 358 13.48 6.02 42.47
C TRP A 358 12.30 5.14 42.93
N ASN A 359 11.40 4.77 42.02
CA ASN A 359 10.30 3.85 42.31
C ASN A 359 10.79 2.44 42.71
N ASP A 360 11.86 1.93 42.08
CA ASP A 360 12.49 0.67 42.47
C ASP A 360 13.16 0.74 43.85
N LEU A 361 13.83 1.85 44.17
CA LEU A 361 14.40 2.08 45.51
C LEU A 361 13.32 2.15 46.60
N VAL A 362 12.21 2.81 46.33
CA VAL A 362 11.06 2.91 47.25
C VAL A 362 10.37 1.55 47.43
N SER A 363 10.33 0.69 46.41
CA SER A 363 9.75 -0.64 46.53
C SER A 363 10.63 -1.56 47.39
N ARG A 364 11.96 -1.48 47.24
CA ARG A 364 12.93 -2.25 48.03
C ARG A 364 12.96 -1.84 49.50
N SER A 365 12.83 -0.54 49.81
CA SER A 365 12.81 -0.05 51.20
C SER A 365 11.56 -0.50 51.97
N LYS A 366 10.42 -0.68 51.29
CA LYS A 366 9.19 -1.24 51.88
C LYS A 366 9.26 -2.76 52.11
N GLY A 367 10.17 -3.48 51.43
CA GLY A 367 10.41 -4.91 51.63
C GLY A 367 11.38 -5.24 52.78
N ALA A 368 12.22 -4.29 53.18
CA ALA A 368 13.16 -4.45 54.30
C ALA A 368 12.51 -4.00 55.62
N GLY A 369 11.50 -4.74 56.09
CA GLY A 369 10.97 -4.56 57.45
C GLY A 369 12.03 -4.91 58.50
N LEU A 370 12.47 -3.92 59.27
CA LEU A 370 13.29 -4.12 60.48
C LEU A 370 12.51 -4.97 61.49
N PRO A 371 13.13 -5.97 62.15
CA PRO A 371 12.45 -6.78 63.15
C PRO A 371 12.16 -5.92 64.38
N VAL A 372 10.88 -5.72 64.67
CA VAL A 372 10.44 -5.02 65.87
C VAL A 372 10.81 -5.88 67.08
N SER A 373 11.75 -5.40 67.90
CA SER A 373 12.12 -6.04 69.17
C SER A 373 10.92 -6.01 70.12
N LYS A 374 10.65 -7.17 70.72
CA LYS A 374 9.54 -7.46 71.65
C LYS A 374 9.49 -6.55 72.87
#